data_AF-A0A418XPW3-F1
#
_entry.id   AF-A0A418XPW3-F1
#
_cell.length_a   1.000
_cell.length_b   1.000
_cell.length_c   1.000
_cell.angle_alpha   90.00
_cell.angle_beta   90.00
_cell.angle_gamma   90.00
#
_symmetry.space_group_name_H-M   'P 1'
#
loop_
_entity.id
_entity.type
_entity.pdbx_description
1 polymer ?
#
loop_
_entity_poly.entity_id
_entity_poly.type
_entity_poly.pdbx_seq_one_letter_code
_entity_poly.pdbx_strand_id
1 'polypeptide(L)'
;MNVKSPNSKEPWVDPDDAPELTDEFFEKGEWRVGEKIVSREEACAELGKRRGRPIGSGTKVSTTIRFDADVLEAFKATGAGWQTRMNDVLREWLKSR
;
A
#
# COMPACT_ATOMS: atom_id res chain seq x y z
N MET A 1 53.61 2.16 6.76
CA MET A 1 52.77 2.98 7.64
C MET A 1 51.74 3.68 6.78
N ASN A 2 50.45 3.46 7.02
CA ASN A 2 49.36 4.14 6.30
C ASN A 2 48.55 4.89 7.37
N VAL A 3 48.62 6.21 7.37
CA VAL A 3 47.91 7.05 8.33
C VAL A 3 46.62 7.50 7.64
N LYS A 4 45.47 6.99 8.11
CA LYS A 4 44.17 7.54 7.73
C LYS A 4 44.02 8.89 8.43
N SER A 5 43.89 9.97 7.65
CA SER A 5 43.64 11.31 8.17
C SER A 5 42.34 11.35 8.97
N PRO A 6 42.29 12.06 10.12
CA PRO A 6 41.07 12.18 10.91
C PRO A 6 40.02 12.99 10.16
N ASN A 7 38.79 12.50 10.26
CA ASN A 7 37.56 13.01 9.69
C ASN A 7 37.39 14.50 10.06
N SER A 8 37.26 15.36 9.05
CA SER A 8 36.69 16.70 9.17
C SER A 8 35.85 16.89 7.91
N LYS A 9 34.60 17.33 7.96
CA LYS A 9 34.06 18.51 8.62
C LYS A 9 32.59 18.25 8.98
N GLU A 10 32.04 19.06 9.87
CA GLU A 10 30.64 19.05 10.31
C GLU A 10 29.66 18.87 9.13
N PRO A 11 28.62 18.03 9.25
CA PRO A 11 27.61 17.90 8.21
C PRO A 11 26.91 19.25 8.05
N TRP A 12 26.86 19.75 6.82
CA TRP A 12 26.11 20.95 6.47
C TRP A 12 24.65 20.77 6.91
N VAL A 13 24.20 21.64 7.80
CA VAL A 13 22.82 21.71 8.26
C VAL A 13 22.09 22.67 7.32
N ASP A 14 21.05 22.17 6.67
CA ASP A 14 20.25 22.96 5.73
C ASP A 14 19.55 24.10 6.50
N PRO A 15 19.71 25.38 6.11
CA PRO A 15 19.01 26.51 6.73
C PRO A 15 17.49 26.43 6.63
N ASP A 16 16.97 25.63 5.67
CA ASP A 16 15.54 25.33 5.51
C ASP A 16 15.16 23.95 6.09
N ASP A 17 16.06 23.27 6.83
CA ASP A 17 15.72 22.02 7.50
C ASP A 17 14.58 22.28 8.49
N ALA A 18 13.41 21.71 8.18
CA ALA A 18 12.24 21.90 9.00
C ALA A 18 12.51 21.31 10.38
N PRO A 19 12.11 22.00 11.47
CA PRO A 19 12.29 21.46 12.81
C PRO A 19 11.64 20.08 12.91
N GLU A 20 12.28 19.16 13.64
CA GLU A 20 11.69 17.84 13.85
C GLU A 20 10.28 18.00 14.42
N LEU A 21 9.33 17.31 13.79
CA LEU A 21 7.93 17.32 14.16
C LEU A 21 7.78 16.50 15.44
N THR A 22 8.17 17.08 16.58
CA THR A 22 8.11 16.43 17.89
C THR A 22 6.66 16.29 18.34
N ASP A 23 6.40 15.38 19.29
CA ASP A 23 5.04 15.16 19.80
C ASP A 23 4.38 16.44 20.34
N GLU A 24 5.17 17.38 20.87
CA GLU A 24 4.71 18.70 21.32
C GLU A 24 4.11 19.56 20.18
N PHE A 25 4.63 19.43 18.95
CA PHE A 25 4.09 20.09 17.77
C PHE A 25 2.68 19.57 17.45
N PHE A 26 2.48 18.25 17.55
CA PHE A 26 1.18 17.62 17.34
C PHE A 26 0.19 17.85 18.48
N GLU A 27 0.70 18.10 19.69
CA GLU A 27 -0.11 18.41 20.88
C GLU A 27 -0.65 19.85 20.85
N LYS A 28 0.13 20.81 20.34
CA LYS A 28 -0.32 22.19 20.08
C LYS A 28 -1.11 22.34 18.78
N GLY A 29 -1.05 21.35 17.90
CA GLY A 29 -1.72 21.37 16.60
C GLY A 29 -3.23 21.29 16.75
N GLU A 30 -3.94 22.27 16.19
CA GLU A 30 -5.39 22.19 16.05
C GLU A 30 -5.75 21.11 15.02
N TRP A 31 -6.41 20.05 15.47
CA TRP A 31 -6.91 19.00 14.59
C TRP A 31 -8.08 19.55 13.75
N ARG A 32 -7.95 19.51 12.41
CA ARG A 32 -9.00 19.96 11.48
C ARG A 32 -9.40 18.86 10.51
N VAL A 33 -10.70 18.67 10.32
CA VAL A 33 -11.28 17.82 9.27
C VAL A 33 -12.16 18.72 8.39
N GLY A 34 -11.66 19.09 7.21
CA GLY A 34 -12.31 20.09 6.37
C GLY A 34 -12.26 21.48 7.00
N GLU A 35 -13.41 22.14 7.14
CA GLU A 35 -13.55 23.48 7.75
C GLU A 35 -13.81 23.45 9.27
N LYS A 36 -13.87 22.25 9.88
CA LYS A 36 -14.17 22.07 11.30
C LYS A 36 -12.94 21.70 12.10
N ILE A 37 -12.73 22.42 13.20
CA ILE A 37 -11.80 22.06 14.27
C ILE A 37 -12.45 20.93 15.07
N VAL A 38 -11.81 19.78 15.11
CA VAL A 38 -12.31 18.55 15.75
C VAL A 38 -11.30 18.09 16.79
N SER A 39 -11.72 17.31 17.80
CA SER A 39 -10.77 16.71 18.75
C SER A 39 -9.91 15.63 18.05
N ARG A 40 -8.73 15.31 18.60
CA ARG A 40 -7.83 14.24 18.10
C ARG A 40 -8.55 12.90 17.87
N GLU A 41 -9.48 12.57 18.76
CA GLU A 41 -10.27 11.33 18.71
C GLU A 41 -11.28 11.34 17.55
N GLU A 42 -11.94 12.47 17.35
CA GLU A 42 -12.94 12.67 16.29
C GLU A 42 -12.28 12.74 14.90
N ALA A 43 -11.11 13.37 14.82
CA ALA A 43 -10.29 13.39 13.61
C ALA A 43 -9.84 11.97 13.23
N CYS A 44 -9.34 11.20 14.19
CA CYS A 44 -8.91 9.82 13.96
C CYS A 44 -10.09 8.93 13.54
N ALA A 45 -11.27 9.12 14.13
CA ALA A 45 -12.48 8.39 13.77
C ALA A 45 -13.02 8.76 12.36
N GLU A 46 -12.98 10.03 11.95
CA GLU A 46 -13.36 10.45 10.59
C GLU A 46 -12.35 9.99 9.53
N LEU A 47 -11.05 10.12 9.80
CA LEU A 47 -9.98 9.66 8.90
C LEU A 47 -9.95 8.12 8.78
N GLY A 48 -10.29 7.39 9.84
CA GLY A 48 -10.42 5.94 9.85
C GLY A 48 -11.54 5.42 8.93
N LYS A 49 -12.62 6.21 8.73
CA LYS A 49 -13.69 5.86 7.79
C LYS A 49 -13.30 6.03 6.33
N ARG A 50 -12.26 6.83 6.02
CA ARG A 50 -11.87 7.19 4.65
C ARG A 50 -10.67 6.41 4.11
N ARG A 51 -9.98 5.62 4.93
CA ARG A 51 -8.77 4.90 4.50
C ARG A 51 -9.07 3.43 4.20
N GLY A 52 -9.36 3.14 2.93
CA GLY A 52 -9.17 1.80 2.36
C GLY A 52 -10.26 1.32 1.39
N ARG A 53 -9.85 0.48 0.44
CA ARG A 53 -10.75 -0.33 -0.40
C ARG A 53 -11.71 -1.10 0.50
N PRO A 54 -13.02 -1.18 0.18
CA PRO A 54 -14.00 -1.87 1.01
C PRO A 54 -13.54 -3.28 1.39
N ILE A 55 -13.60 -3.55 2.70
CA ILE A 55 -13.38 -4.86 3.29
C ILE A 55 -14.45 -5.80 2.69
N GLY A 56 -14.01 -6.81 1.95
CA GLY A 56 -14.91 -7.71 1.21
C GLY A 56 -14.62 -7.86 -0.29
N SER A 57 -13.76 -7.02 -0.88
CA SER A 57 -13.27 -7.24 -2.27
C SER A 57 -12.26 -8.39 -2.42
N GLY A 58 -11.92 -9.07 -1.32
CA GLY A 58 -10.81 -10.01 -1.18
C GLY A 58 -11.15 -11.50 -1.28
N THR A 59 -12.20 -11.90 -1.97
CA THR A 59 -12.51 -13.34 -2.13
C THR A 59 -11.49 -14.08 -3.03
N LYS A 60 -10.67 -13.33 -3.77
CA LYS A 60 -9.61 -13.90 -4.61
C LYS A 60 -8.34 -14.06 -3.77
N VAL A 61 -7.96 -15.31 -3.51
CA VAL A 61 -6.69 -15.65 -2.87
C VAL A 61 -5.63 -15.81 -3.95
N SER A 62 -4.51 -15.11 -3.82
CA SER A 62 -3.35 -15.28 -4.71
C SER A 62 -2.55 -16.49 -4.25
N THR A 63 -2.54 -17.55 -5.05
CA THR A 63 -1.80 -18.79 -4.80
C THR A 63 -0.88 -19.09 -5.97
N THR A 64 0.31 -19.62 -5.69
CA THR A 64 1.25 -20.08 -6.73
C THR A 64 0.89 -21.51 -7.13
N ILE A 65 0.34 -21.69 -8.34
CA ILE A 65 -0.01 -22.99 -8.93
C ILE A 65 0.78 -23.14 -10.24
N ARG A 66 1.27 -24.34 -10.52
CA ARG A 66 1.89 -24.67 -11.82
C ARG A 66 0.80 -25.15 -12.78
N PHE A 67 0.77 -24.58 -13.97
CA PHE A 67 -0.07 -25.01 -15.08
C PHE A 67 0.85 -25.49 -16.20
N ASP A 68 0.35 -26.40 -17.03
CA ASP A 68 1.03 -26.77 -18.26
C ASP A 68 1.17 -25.57 -19.21
N ALA A 69 2.25 -25.58 -20.00
CA ALA A 69 2.61 -24.44 -20.85
C ALA A 69 1.56 -24.19 -21.94
N ASP A 70 1.07 -25.25 -22.57
CA ASP A 70 0.06 -25.21 -23.63
C ASP A 70 -1.26 -24.62 -23.13
N VAL A 71 -1.68 -24.97 -21.90
CA VAL A 71 -2.90 -24.43 -21.27
C VAL A 71 -2.75 -22.93 -21.04
N LEU A 72 -1.63 -22.48 -20.48
CA LEU A 72 -1.38 -21.06 -20.26
C LEU A 72 -1.30 -20.27 -21.57
N GLU A 73 -0.66 -20.82 -22.60
CA GLU A 73 -0.58 -20.19 -23.92
C GLU A 73 -1.96 -20.05 -24.57
N ALA A 74 -2.77 -21.12 -24.53
CA ALA A 74 -4.14 -21.09 -25.04
C ALA A 74 -4.99 -20.00 -24.36
N PHE A 75 -4.93 -19.89 -23.03
CA PHE A 75 -5.66 -18.83 -22.33
C PHE A 75 -5.09 -17.45 -22.63
N LYS A 76 -3.77 -17.25 -22.63
CA LYS A 76 -3.15 -15.96 -22.99
C LYS A 76 -3.52 -15.50 -24.40
N ALA A 77 -3.65 -16.41 -25.35
CA ALA A 77 -4.07 -16.12 -26.72
C ALA A 77 -5.50 -15.54 -26.78
N THR A 78 -6.35 -15.78 -25.76
CA THR A 78 -7.69 -15.17 -25.67
C THR A 78 -7.68 -13.68 -25.30
N GLY A 79 -6.50 -13.09 -25.10
CA GLY A 79 -6.32 -11.65 -24.92
C GLY A 79 -6.56 -11.15 -23.50
N ALA A 80 -6.96 -9.89 -23.38
CA ALA A 80 -7.20 -9.24 -22.08
C ALA A 80 -8.25 -9.99 -21.26
N GLY A 81 -7.98 -10.17 -19.97
CA GLY A 81 -8.89 -10.87 -19.05
C GLY A 81 -8.80 -12.40 -19.08
N TRP A 82 -7.77 -12.99 -19.71
CA TRP A 82 -7.58 -14.44 -19.75
C TRP A 82 -7.58 -15.12 -18.37
N GLN A 83 -7.05 -14.46 -17.33
CA GLN A 83 -7.08 -14.98 -15.96
C GLN A 83 -8.49 -15.08 -15.38
N THR A 84 -9.35 -14.10 -15.69
CA THR A 84 -10.77 -14.13 -15.28
C THR A 84 -11.48 -15.28 -15.97
N ARG A 85 -11.27 -15.44 -17.29
CA ARG A 85 -11.85 -16.52 -18.08
C ARG A 85 -11.40 -17.89 -17.57
N MET A 86 -10.11 -18.05 -17.22
CA MET A 86 -9.58 -19.27 -16.62
C MET A 86 -10.27 -19.59 -15.28
N ASN A 87 -10.47 -18.59 -14.41
CA ASN A 87 -11.20 -18.76 -13.16
C ASN A 87 -12.69 -19.12 -13.39
N ASP A 88 -13.33 -18.56 -14.41
CA ASP A 88 -14.73 -18.89 -14.74
C ASP A 88 -14.88 -20.34 -15.22
N VAL A 89 -13.96 -20.83 -16.06
CA VAL A 89 -13.91 -22.24 -16.48
C VAL A 89 -13.72 -23.17 -15.29
N LEU A 90 -12.81 -22.84 -14.37
CA LEU A 90 -12.62 -23.63 -13.15
C LEU A 90 -13.89 -23.67 -12.27
N ARG A 91 -14.62 -22.55 -12.18
CA ARG A 91 -15.90 -22.48 -11.46
C ARG A 91 -16.99 -23.30 -12.13
N GLU A 92 -17.06 -23.28 -13.45
CA GLU A 92 -18.01 -24.08 -14.23
C GLU A 92 -17.74 -25.57 -14.07
N TRP A 93 -16.47 -25.98 -14.19
CA TRP A 93 -16.05 -27.37 -13.97
C TRP A 93 -16.45 -27.88 -12.58
N LEU A 94 -16.27 -27.06 -11.54
CA LEU A 94 -16.70 -27.38 -10.17
C LEU A 94 -18.23 -27.50 -10.02
N LYS A 95 -19.03 -26.81 -10.84
CA LYS A 95 -20.50 -26.94 -10.82
C LYS A 95 -20.99 -28.16 -11.60
N SER A 96 -20.26 -28.57 -12.63
CA SER A 96 -20.61 -29.71 -13.49
C SER A 96 -20.27 -31.08 -12.90
N ARG A 97 -19.59 -31.12 -11.75
CA ARG A 97 -19.20 -32.33 -11.05
C ARG A 97 -20.11 -32.58 -9.85
#